data_AF-A0A414F4I9-F1
#
_entry.id   AF-A0A414F4I9-F1
#
_cell.length_a   1.000
_cell.length_b   1.000
_cell.length_c   1.000
_cell.angle_alpha   90.00
_cell.angle_beta   90.00
_cell.angle_gamma   90.00
#
_symmetry.space_group_name_H-M   'P 1'
#
loop_
_entity.id
_entity.type
_entity.pdbx_description
1 polymer ?
#
loop_
_entity_poly.entity_id
_entity_poly.type
_entity_poly.pdbx_seq_one_letter_code
_entity_poly.pdbx_strand_id
1 'polypeptide(L)'
;TEHQFCQLLGRMRLYQSLPQGYQKDIPKMLITDSQINTVAKAYINDKNFGSLGNDISMWKLYNLLTGANKSSYIDSFLDRAINATEIATGINAALHGDTKYKWFID
;
A
#
# COMPACT_ATOMS: atom_id res chain seq x y z
N THR A 1 -13.55 1.43 -1.95
CA THR A 1 -14.11 0.60 -3.04
C THR A 1 -13.03 -0.16 -3.77
N GLU A 2 -13.38 -1.19 -4.55
CA GLU A 2 -12.43 -1.92 -5.41
C GLU A 2 -11.69 -0.99 -6.38
N HIS A 3 -12.40 -0.02 -6.97
CA HIS A 3 -11.79 0.97 -7.86
C HIS A 3 -10.65 1.76 -7.17
N GLN A 4 -10.89 2.27 -5.96
CA GLN A 4 -9.86 2.99 -5.19
C GLN A 4 -8.68 2.09 -4.81
N PHE A 5 -8.94 0.81 -4.50
CA PHE A 5 -7.86 -0.15 -4.23
C PHE A 5 -7.00 -0.39 -5.46
N CYS A 6 -7.60 -0.61 -6.63
CA CYS A 6 -6.87 -0.77 -7.89
C CYS A 6 -6.07 0.49 -8.25
N GLN A 7 -6.65 1.68 -8.07
CA GLN A 7 -5.97 2.96 -8.27
C GLN A 7 -4.75 3.08 -7.36
N LEU A 8 -4.91 2.81 -6.07
CA LEU A 8 -3.83 2.80 -5.08
C LEU A 8 -2.71 1.85 -5.50
N LEU A 9 -3.05 0.61 -5.83
CA LEU A 9 -2.08 -0.41 -6.22
C LEU A 9 -1.31 0.00 -7.49
N GLY A 10 -1.99 0.64 -8.45
CA GLY A 10 -1.38 1.24 -9.64
C GLY A 10 -0.41 2.36 -9.30
N ARG A 11 -0.81 3.31 -8.44
CA ARG A 11 0.05 4.41 -7.96
C ARG A 11 1.29 3.88 -7.23
N MET A 12 1.15 2.85 -6.40
CA MET A 12 2.28 2.21 -5.73
C MET A 12 3.28 1.62 -6.74
N ARG A 13 2.82 0.96 -7.82
CA ARG A 13 3.71 0.48 -8.88
C ARG A 13 4.41 1.62 -9.61
N LEU A 14 3.69 2.70 -9.91
CA LEU A 14 4.27 3.88 -10.55
C LEU A 14 5.32 4.55 -9.68
N TYR A 15 5.10 4.61 -8.36
CA TYR A 15 6.04 5.22 -7.41
C TYR A 15 7.46 4.67 -7.58
N GLN A 16 7.62 3.36 -7.71
CA GLN A 16 8.93 2.71 -7.89
C GLN A 16 9.62 3.10 -9.21
N SER A 17 8.85 3.53 -10.21
CA SER A 17 9.34 3.98 -11.51
C SER A 17 9.50 5.50 -11.63
N LEU A 18 9.09 6.27 -10.63
CA LEU A 18 9.20 7.73 -10.67
C LEU A 18 10.66 8.19 -10.65
N PRO A 19 11.00 9.29 -11.34
CA PRO A 19 12.28 9.94 -11.17
C PRO A 19 12.50 10.35 -9.70
N GLN A 20 13.75 10.30 -9.24
CA GLN A 20 14.09 10.53 -7.83
C GLN A 20 13.63 11.90 -7.30
N GLY A 21 13.56 12.92 -8.16
CA GLY A 21 13.02 14.24 -7.79
C GLY A 21 11.56 14.16 -7.34
N TYR A 22 10.71 13.51 -8.15
CA TYR A 22 9.28 13.35 -7.85
C TYR A 22 9.04 12.49 -6.61
N GLN A 23 9.86 11.46 -6.39
CA GLN A 23 9.71 10.60 -5.20
C GLN A 23 9.93 11.38 -3.90
N LYS A 24 10.73 12.46 -3.89
CA LYS A 24 11.00 13.24 -2.68
C LYS A 24 9.79 14.07 -2.22
N ASP A 25 8.90 14.41 -3.14
CA ASP A 25 7.71 15.22 -2.87
C ASP A 25 6.50 14.37 -2.43
N ILE A 26 6.62 13.03 -2.54
CA ILE A 26 5.60 12.06 -2.16
C ILE A 26 6.05 11.35 -0.87
N PRO A 27 5.14 10.99 0.05
CA PRO A 27 5.52 10.22 1.23
C PRO A 27 6.28 8.95 0.85
N LYS A 28 7.39 8.74 1.56
CA LYS A 28 8.30 7.62 1.28
C LYS A 28 7.56 6.30 1.36
N MET A 29 7.73 5.47 0.34
CA MET A 29 7.26 4.09 0.33
C MET A 29 8.42 3.12 0.22
N LEU A 30 8.56 2.25 1.22
CA LEU A 30 9.56 1.19 1.28
C LEU A 30 9.05 -0.15 0.73
N ILE A 31 7.75 -0.25 0.49
CA ILE A 31 7.12 -1.43 -0.12
C ILE A 31 7.63 -1.56 -1.56
N THR A 32 8.21 -2.72 -1.87
CA THR A 32 8.81 -3.04 -3.17
C THR A 32 7.80 -3.58 -4.18
N ASP A 33 8.15 -3.60 -5.46
CA ASP A 33 7.32 -4.20 -6.53
C ASP A 33 6.90 -5.65 -6.25
N SER A 34 7.83 -6.46 -5.70
CA SER A 34 7.54 -7.84 -5.32
C SER A 34 6.46 -7.91 -4.23
N GLN A 35 6.53 -7.01 -3.25
CA GLN A 35 5.55 -6.96 -2.17
C GLN A 35 4.21 -6.41 -2.64
N ILE A 36 4.19 -5.42 -3.53
CA ILE A 36 2.97 -4.95 -4.20
C ILE A 36 2.30 -6.10 -4.95
N ASN A 37 3.07 -6.94 -5.64
CA ASN A 37 2.54 -8.13 -6.30
C ASN A 37 1.97 -9.16 -5.28
N THR A 38 2.59 -9.30 -4.12
CA THR A 38 2.06 -10.13 -3.03
C THR A 38 0.73 -9.58 -2.48
N VAL A 39 0.61 -8.25 -2.31
CA VAL A 39 -0.65 -7.59 -1.92
C VAL A 39 -1.75 -7.88 -2.95
N ALA A 40 -1.43 -7.77 -4.24
CA ALA A 40 -2.37 -8.07 -5.33
C ALA A 40 -2.87 -9.52 -5.27
N LYS A 41 -1.95 -10.48 -5.09
CA LYS A 41 -2.29 -11.90 -4.95
C LYS A 41 -3.15 -12.16 -3.72
N ALA A 42 -2.83 -11.53 -2.59
CA ALA A 42 -3.56 -11.69 -1.35
C ALA A 42 -4.96 -11.05 -1.42
N TYR A 43 -5.10 -9.90 -2.08
CA TYR A 43 -6.42 -9.29 -2.32
C TYR A 43 -7.40 -10.23 -3.02
N ILE A 44 -6.89 -11.05 -3.95
CA ILE A 44 -7.67 -12.05 -4.69
C ILE A 44 -7.91 -13.33 -3.88
N ASN A 45 -6.87 -13.84 -3.23
CA ASN A 45 -6.86 -15.24 -2.73
C ASN A 45 -6.93 -15.38 -1.20
N ASP A 46 -6.65 -14.32 -0.43
CA ASP A 46 -6.61 -14.41 1.03
C ASP A 46 -8.03 -14.57 1.59
N LYS A 47 -8.24 -15.63 2.39
CA LYS A 47 -9.57 -15.97 2.94
C LYS A 47 -10.07 -14.97 3.99
N ASN A 48 -9.16 -14.28 4.67
CA ASN A 48 -9.49 -13.40 5.79
C ASN A 48 -9.53 -11.93 5.35
N PHE A 49 -8.56 -11.53 4.52
CA PHE A 49 -8.33 -10.13 4.16
C PHE A 49 -8.55 -9.84 2.67
N GLY A 50 -8.75 -10.86 1.84
CA GLY A 50 -9.15 -10.70 0.45
C GLY A 50 -10.50 -10.01 0.32
N SER A 51 -10.72 -9.38 -0.83
CA SER A 51 -11.92 -8.59 -1.08
C SER A 51 -12.31 -8.45 -2.54
N LEU A 52 -11.83 -9.33 -3.43
CA LEU A 52 -12.21 -9.32 -4.85
C LEU A 52 -13.74 -9.24 -5.02
N GLY A 53 -14.20 -8.30 -5.86
CA GLY A 53 -15.62 -8.06 -6.14
C GLY A 53 -16.41 -7.44 -4.99
N ASN A 54 -15.75 -6.99 -3.91
CA ASN A 54 -16.37 -6.42 -2.72
C ASN A 54 -15.61 -5.20 -2.22
N ASP A 55 -16.25 -4.41 -1.34
CA ASP A 55 -15.57 -3.31 -0.68
C ASP A 55 -14.48 -3.77 0.30
N ILE A 56 -13.32 -3.14 0.18
CA ILE A 56 -12.19 -3.35 1.07
C ILE A 56 -12.16 -2.27 2.17
N SER A 57 -12.08 -2.70 3.42
CA SER A 57 -11.88 -1.80 4.57
C SER A 57 -10.41 -1.45 4.76
N MET A 58 -10.12 -0.33 5.42
CA MET A 58 -8.75 0.05 5.75
C MET A 58 -8.04 -0.96 6.67
N TRP A 59 -8.80 -1.67 7.51
CA TRP A 59 -8.26 -2.79 8.30
C TRP A 59 -7.76 -3.93 7.41
N LYS A 60 -8.53 -4.33 6.41
CA LYS A 60 -8.10 -5.36 5.44
C LYS A 60 -6.88 -4.88 4.66
N LEU A 61 -6.89 -3.65 4.14
CA LEU A 61 -5.76 -3.08 3.42
C LEU A 61 -4.47 -3.08 4.27
N TYR A 62 -4.55 -2.62 5.51
CA TYR A 62 -3.43 -2.66 6.46
C TYR A 62 -2.85 -4.07 6.62
N ASN A 63 -3.71 -5.08 6.78
CA ASN A 63 -3.27 -6.48 6.92
C ASN A 63 -2.67 -7.04 5.62
N LEU A 64 -3.17 -6.65 4.45
CA LEU A 64 -2.57 -7.04 3.18
C LEU A 64 -1.16 -6.43 3.02
N LEU A 65 -0.98 -5.14 3.33
CA LEU A 65 0.31 -4.44 3.24
C LEU A 65 1.35 -5.02 4.21
N THR A 66 0.98 -5.18 5.48
CA THR A 66 1.88 -5.76 6.50
C THR A 66 2.12 -7.25 6.29
N GLY A 67 1.11 -7.98 5.78
CA GLY A 67 1.25 -9.38 5.38
C GLY A 67 2.30 -9.58 4.29
N ALA A 68 2.39 -8.67 3.32
CA ALA A 68 3.41 -8.70 2.27
C ALA A 68 4.84 -8.44 2.79
N ASN A 69 4.99 -7.92 4.01
CA ASN A 69 6.31 -7.71 4.62
C ASN A 69 6.89 -8.96 5.27
N LYS A 70 6.11 -10.01 5.51
CA LYS A 70 6.57 -11.24 6.19
C LYS A 70 7.74 -11.95 5.49
N SER A 71 7.88 -11.75 4.18
CA SER A 71 8.99 -12.29 3.39
C SER A 71 10.23 -11.37 3.34
N SER A 72 10.24 -10.27 4.09
CA SER A 72 11.40 -9.38 4.18
C SER A 72 12.49 -9.99 5.04
N TYR A 73 13.74 -9.66 4.74
CA TYR A 73 14.86 -9.92 5.64
C TYR A 73 14.67 -9.18 6.97
N ILE A 74 15.16 -9.76 8.06
CA ILE A 74 14.93 -9.29 9.43
C ILE A 74 15.41 -7.84 9.66
N ASP A 75 16.50 -7.46 9.00
CA ASP A 75 17.12 -6.14 9.05
C ASP A 75 16.23 -5.02 8.47
N SER A 76 15.44 -5.35 7.45
CA SER A 76 14.54 -4.43 6.75
C SER A 76 13.06 -4.62 7.12
N PHE A 77 12.75 -5.70 7.85
CA PHE A 77 11.38 -6.06 8.22
C PHE A 77 10.71 -4.96 9.05
N LEU A 78 11.39 -4.49 10.11
CA LEU A 78 10.82 -3.51 11.03
C LEU A 78 10.51 -2.19 10.33
N ASP A 79 11.48 -1.66 9.59
CA ASP A 79 11.33 -0.40 8.85
C ASP A 79 10.20 -0.49 7.83
N ARG A 80 10.10 -1.60 7.09
CA ARG A 80 9.01 -1.81 6.13
C ARG A 80 7.66 -1.99 6.82
N ALA A 81 7.60 -2.64 7.98
CA ALA A 81 6.36 -2.80 8.74
C ALA A 81 5.85 -1.46 9.27
N ILE A 82 6.73 -0.62 9.80
CA ILE A 82 6.41 0.75 10.21
C ILE A 82 5.93 1.54 8.99
N ASN A 83 6.68 1.52 7.89
CA ASN A 83 6.29 2.25 6.70
C ASN A 83 4.95 1.77 6.09
N ALA A 84 4.68 0.46 6.09
CA ALA A 84 3.36 -0.06 5.66
C ALA A 84 2.22 0.45 6.54
N THR A 85 2.47 0.62 7.84
CA THR A 85 1.51 1.21 8.79
C THR A 85 1.30 2.69 8.49
N GLU A 86 2.37 3.44 8.24
CA GLU A 86 2.32 4.85 7.84
C GLU A 86 1.57 5.05 6.52
N ILE A 87 1.83 4.21 5.51
CA ILE A 87 1.07 4.21 4.25
C ILE A 87 -0.41 3.97 4.54
N ALA A 88 -0.78 2.89 5.24
CA ALA A 88 -2.20 2.59 5.51
C ALA A 88 -2.91 3.74 6.25
N THR A 89 -2.25 4.30 7.27
CA THR A 89 -2.80 5.42 8.05
C THR A 89 -2.89 6.70 7.22
N GLY A 90 -1.87 6.98 6.42
CA GLY A 90 -1.81 8.13 5.52
C GLY A 90 -2.88 8.08 4.43
N ILE A 91 -3.10 6.92 3.82
CA ILE A 91 -4.20 6.69 2.87
C ILE A 91 -5.54 6.91 3.56
N ASN A 92 -5.74 6.36 4.77
CA ASN A 92 -6.97 6.60 5.52
C ASN A 92 -7.20 8.10 5.77
N ALA A 93 -6.18 8.83 6.19
CA ALA A 93 -6.27 10.27 6.39
C ALA A 93 -6.59 11.01 5.09
N ALA A 94 -5.97 10.62 3.97
CA ALA A 94 -6.20 11.24 2.67
C ALA A 94 -7.63 11.03 2.14
N LEU A 95 -8.22 9.85 2.41
CA LEU A 95 -9.65 9.59 2.15
C LEU A 95 -10.58 10.53 2.93
N HIS A 96 -10.09 11.12 4.03
CA HIS A 96 -10.82 12.08 4.87
C HIS A 96 -10.35 13.53 4.69
N GLY A 97 -9.61 13.82 3.61
CA GLY A 97 -9.27 15.20 3.20
C GLY A 97 -7.82 15.64 3.47
N ASP A 98 -6.98 14.80 4.08
CA ASP A 98 -5.55 15.08 4.20
C ASP A 98 -4.87 15.06 2.83
N THR A 99 -3.93 15.99 2.58
CA THR A 99 -3.30 16.13 1.26
C THR A 99 -1.97 15.38 1.14
N LYS A 100 -1.36 14.96 2.26
CA LYS A 100 0.01 14.42 2.30
C LYS A 100 0.15 13.14 1.49
N TYR A 101 -0.81 12.23 1.59
CA TYR A 101 -0.82 10.94 0.88
C TYR A 101 -1.76 10.94 -0.33
N LYS A 102 -2.31 12.10 -0.70
CA LYS A 102 -3.35 12.22 -1.71
C LYS A 102 -2.93 11.69 -3.09
N TRP A 103 -1.65 11.86 -3.45
CA TRP A 103 -1.09 11.34 -4.70
C TRP A 103 -1.34 9.83 -4.93
N PHE A 104 -1.44 9.04 -3.86
CA PHE A 104 -1.68 7.61 -3.94
C PHE A 104 -3.14 7.24 -4.26
N ILE A 105 -4.10 8.15 -4.05
CA ILE A 105 -5.54 7.87 -4.24
C ILE A 105 -6.23 8.79 -5.26
N ASP A 106 -5.56 9.87 -5.68
CA ASP A 106 -5.93 10.66 -6.86
C ASP A 106 -5.71 9.86 -8.16
#